data_AF-A0A810CV83-F1
#
_entry.id   AF-A0A810CV83-F1
#
_cell.length_a   1.000
_cell.length_b   1.000
_cell.length_c   1.000
_cell.angle_alpha   90.00
_cell.angle_beta   90.00
_cell.angle_gamma   90.00
#
_symmetry.space_group_name_H-M   'P 1'
#
loop_
_entity.id
_entity.type
_entity.pdbx_description
1 polymer ?
#
loop_
_entity_poly.entity_id
_entity_poly.type
_entity_poly.pdbx_seq_one_letter_code
_entity_poly.pdbx_strand_id
1 'polypeptide(L)'
;MANLLNKLSNLVRGLGKGEKPQAVDWFGSYLDEDGIVADVIKRIREDEVALKRWLDPWSWKFPFMLSPVLYNPPPPDHAGCLVFAHRGIRNFYGLWHADNPHTEAQDVEVEDGIITDPRHPDNFSGRIVERVKAELAKLYPQAVAA
;
A
#
# COMPACT_ATOMS: atom_id res chain seq x y z
N MET A 1 -48.71 -16.39 -8.03
CA MET A 1 -47.29 -16.46 -8.45
C MET A 1 -46.63 -15.08 -8.65
N ALA A 2 -47.18 -13.98 -8.08
CA ALA A 2 -46.65 -12.62 -8.25
C ALA A 2 -45.88 -12.06 -7.02
N ASN A 3 -45.79 -12.84 -5.93
CA ASN A 3 -45.32 -12.32 -4.64
C ASN A 3 -43.82 -12.56 -4.36
N LEU A 4 -43.17 -13.42 -5.15
CA LEU A 4 -41.74 -13.74 -4.99
C LEU A 4 -40.84 -12.80 -5.80
N LEU A 5 -41.27 -12.44 -7.02
CA LEU A 5 -40.54 -11.53 -7.91
C LEU A 5 -40.54 -10.08 -7.40
N ASN A 6 -41.63 -9.61 -6.77
CA ASN A 6 -41.65 -8.28 -6.14
C ASN A 6 -40.77 -8.21 -4.88
N LYS A 7 -40.65 -9.29 -4.12
CA LYS A 7 -39.73 -9.37 -2.96
C LYS A 7 -38.27 -9.37 -3.39
N LEU A 8 -37.92 -10.08 -4.47
CA LEU A 8 -36.56 -10.07 -5.03
C LEU A 8 -36.19 -8.71 -5.66
N SER A 9 -37.13 -8.04 -6.33
CA SER A 9 -36.92 -6.69 -6.89
C SER A 9 -36.63 -5.65 -5.81
N ASN A 10 -37.32 -5.73 -4.67
CA ASN A 10 -37.06 -4.84 -3.52
C ASN A 10 -35.76 -5.18 -2.79
N LEU A 11 -35.37 -6.46 -2.75
CA LEU A 11 -34.08 -6.89 -2.17
C LEU A 11 -32.89 -6.38 -2.99
N VAL A 12 -32.99 -6.45 -4.32
CA VAL A 12 -31.95 -5.93 -5.24
C VAL A 12 -31.91 -4.40 -5.25
N ARG A 13 -33.06 -3.72 -5.11
CA ARG A 13 -33.13 -2.25 -4.98
C ARG A 13 -32.63 -1.73 -3.63
N GLY A 14 -32.63 -2.54 -2.58
CA GLY A 14 -32.11 -2.18 -1.25
C GLY A 14 -30.57 -2.19 -1.16
N LEU A 15 -29.90 -2.98 -2.00
CA LEU A 15 -28.43 -3.10 -2.03
C LEU A 15 -27.71 -1.92 -2.70
N GLY A 16 -28.46 -0.96 -3.26
CA GLY A 16 -27.91 0.16 -4.04
C GLY A 16 -28.08 1.54 -3.42
N LYS A 17 -28.41 1.65 -2.12
CA LYS A 17 -28.58 2.95 -1.47
C LYS A 17 -27.89 3.03 -0.11
N GLY A 18 -26.67 3.55 -0.12
CA GLY A 18 -26.25 4.53 0.88
C GLY A 18 -25.69 4.02 2.20
N GLU A 19 -25.31 2.75 2.34
CA GLU A 19 -24.42 2.38 3.44
C GLU A 19 -22.98 2.56 2.97
N LYS A 20 -22.33 3.63 3.46
CA LYS A 20 -20.86 3.67 3.48
C LYS A 20 -20.41 2.32 4.05
N PRO A 21 -19.42 1.64 3.44
CA PRO A 21 -18.91 0.39 3.99
C PRO A 21 -18.67 0.62 5.48
N GLN A 22 -19.22 -0.25 6.33
CA GLN A 22 -19.06 -0.16 7.79
C GLN A 22 -17.58 0.09 8.04
N ALA A 23 -17.26 1.29 8.52
CA ALA A 23 -15.91 1.63 8.90
C ALA A 23 -15.54 0.60 9.97
N VAL A 24 -14.60 -0.28 9.66
CA VAL A 24 -13.94 -1.03 10.72
C VAL A 24 -13.31 0.06 11.57
N ASP A 25 -13.71 0.17 12.83
CA ASP A 25 -13.19 1.22 13.71
C ASP A 25 -11.65 1.14 13.70
N TRP A 26 -11.01 2.20 13.23
CA TRP A 26 -9.56 2.30 13.25
C TRP A 26 -9.15 2.68 14.67
N PHE A 27 -8.62 1.71 15.42
CA PHE A 27 -8.18 1.91 16.80
C PHE A 27 -6.78 2.56 16.91
N GLY A 28 -6.15 2.90 15.78
CA GLY A 28 -4.85 3.58 15.73
C GLY A 28 -4.99 5.10 15.66
N SER A 29 -3.87 5.81 15.79
CA SER A 29 -3.81 7.24 15.45
C SER A 29 -3.55 7.41 13.96
N TYR A 30 -4.24 8.35 13.31
CA TYR A 30 -3.85 8.78 11.97
C TYR A 30 -2.53 9.54 12.08
N LEU A 31 -1.49 8.96 11.50
CA LEU A 31 -0.19 9.59 11.36
C LEU A 31 -0.17 10.34 10.03
N ASP A 32 0.50 11.49 10.03
CA ASP A 32 0.84 12.18 8.80
C ASP A 32 1.98 11.44 8.06
N GLU A 33 2.37 11.95 6.89
CA GLU A 33 3.39 11.31 6.06
C GLU A 33 4.72 11.13 6.82
N ASP A 34 5.12 12.14 7.60
CA ASP A 34 6.37 12.12 8.37
C ASP A 34 6.31 11.10 9.52
N GLY A 35 5.18 11.05 10.24
CA GLY A 35 4.95 10.09 11.31
C GLY A 35 4.96 8.65 10.79
N ILE A 36 4.34 8.39 9.63
CA ILE A 36 4.36 7.06 9.01
C ILE A 36 5.77 6.69 8.57
N VAL A 37 6.49 7.60 7.90
CA VAL A 37 7.88 7.34 7.48
C VAL A 37 8.76 7.00 8.68
N ALA A 38 8.66 7.77 9.77
CA ALA A 38 9.42 7.52 10.99
C ALA A 38 9.09 6.16 11.63
N ASP A 39 7.80 5.80 11.73
CA ASP A 39 7.37 4.52 12.31
C ASP A 39 7.80 3.33 11.43
N VAL A 40 7.67 3.42 10.11
CA VAL A 40 8.12 2.38 9.17
C VAL A 40 9.62 2.18 9.28
N ILE A 41 10.43 3.24 9.26
CA ILE A 41 11.89 3.15 9.42
C ILE A 41 12.24 2.49 10.76
N LYS A 42 11.58 2.89 11.85
CA LYS A 42 11.80 2.28 13.16
C LYS A 42 11.56 0.77 13.11
N ARG A 43 10.41 0.33 12.60
CA ARG A 43 10.06 -1.09 12.48
C ARG A 43 11.04 -1.87 11.62
N ILE A 44 11.46 -1.31 10.49
CA ILE A 44 12.45 -1.94 9.61
C ILE A 44 13.78 -2.12 10.34
N ARG A 45 14.22 -1.13 11.12
CA ARG A 45 15.49 -1.19 11.86
C ARG A 45 15.46 -2.17 13.04
N GLU A 46 14.28 -2.46 13.58
CA GLU A 46 14.07 -3.42 14.67
C GLU A 46 13.97 -4.88 14.15
N ASP A 47 13.84 -5.09 12.84
CA ASP A 47 13.78 -6.39 12.18
C ASP A 47 14.90 -6.55 11.14
N GLU A 48 15.93 -7.33 11.49
CA GLU A 48 17.09 -7.58 10.62
C GLU A 48 16.70 -8.14 9.24
N VAL A 49 15.66 -8.98 9.19
CA VAL A 49 15.18 -9.58 7.94
C VAL A 49 14.47 -8.52 7.09
N ALA A 50 13.65 -7.68 7.71
CA ALA A 50 13.01 -6.56 7.03
C ALA A 50 14.06 -5.58 6.49
N LEU A 51 15.04 -5.20 7.31
CA LEU A 51 16.13 -4.30 6.89
C LEU A 51 16.87 -4.84 5.68
N LYS A 52 17.28 -6.12 5.72
CA LYS A 52 17.97 -6.76 4.59
C LYS A 52 17.11 -6.73 3.32
N ARG A 53 15.82 -7.03 3.42
CA ARG A 53 14.90 -7.02 2.27
C ARG A 53 14.68 -5.62 1.72
N TRP A 54 14.51 -4.62 2.56
CA TRP A 54 14.31 -3.23 2.12
C TRP A 54 15.51 -2.66 1.38
N LEU A 55 16.72 -3.06 1.79
CA LEU A 55 17.98 -2.67 1.14
C LEU A 55 18.28 -3.48 -0.12
N ASP A 56 17.68 -4.65 -0.32
CA ASP A 56 17.96 -5.51 -1.47
C ASP A 56 17.09 -5.14 -2.69
N PRO A 57 17.68 -4.73 -3.84
CA PRO A 57 16.94 -4.43 -5.06
C PRO A 57 16.07 -5.59 -5.57
N TRP A 58 16.43 -6.85 -5.31
CA TRP A 58 15.63 -8.00 -5.73
C TRP A 58 14.27 -8.03 -5.06
N SER A 59 14.14 -7.53 -3.83
CA SER A 59 12.86 -7.47 -3.11
C SER A 59 11.81 -6.62 -3.83
N TRP A 60 12.23 -5.68 -4.65
CA TRP A 60 11.37 -4.70 -5.32
C TRP A 60 11.00 -5.07 -6.76
N LYS A 61 11.60 -6.14 -7.31
CA LYS A 61 11.37 -6.57 -8.70
C LYS A 61 10.14 -7.49 -8.78
N PHE A 62 9.24 -7.23 -9.74
CA PHE A 62 8.09 -8.10 -9.98
C PHE A 62 8.53 -9.56 -10.27
N PRO A 63 7.86 -10.56 -9.66
CA PRO A 63 8.25 -11.97 -9.80
C PRO A 63 8.27 -12.50 -11.24
N PHE A 64 7.45 -11.97 -12.15
CA PHE A 64 7.46 -12.38 -13.55
C PHE A 64 8.68 -11.88 -14.33
N MET A 65 9.37 -10.84 -13.83
CA MET A 65 10.67 -10.40 -14.37
C MET A 65 11.84 -11.24 -13.83
N LEU A 66 11.56 -12.17 -12.90
CA LEU A 66 12.50 -13.03 -12.21
C LEU A 66 12.43 -14.44 -12.80
N SER A 67 12.94 -14.64 -14.02
CA SER A 67 13.04 -16.00 -14.57
C SER A 67 14.24 -16.73 -13.95
N PRO A 68 14.05 -17.77 -13.13
CA PRO A 68 15.16 -18.49 -12.51
C PRO A 68 16.06 -19.20 -13.54
N VAL A 69 15.59 -19.38 -14.78
CA VAL A 69 16.37 -19.95 -15.87
C VAL A 69 17.30 -18.92 -16.53
N LEU A 70 16.93 -17.62 -16.47
CA LEU A 70 17.70 -16.54 -17.10
C LEU A 70 18.75 -15.91 -16.17
N TYR A 71 18.62 -16.10 -14.85
CA TYR A 71 19.55 -15.54 -13.87
C TYR A 71 20.44 -16.65 -13.27
N ASN A 72 21.76 -16.54 -13.50
CA ASN A 72 22.77 -17.35 -12.84
C ASN A 72 23.74 -16.42 -12.08
N PRO A 73 23.80 -16.48 -10.74
CA PRO A 73 23.04 -17.36 -9.84
C PRO A 73 21.54 -17.04 -9.79
N PRO A 74 20.69 -17.98 -9.32
CA PRO A 74 19.25 -17.75 -9.19
C PRO A 74 18.96 -16.58 -8.24
N PRO A 75 17.81 -15.89 -8.40
CA PRO A 75 17.43 -14.80 -7.52
C PRO A 75 17.24 -15.29 -6.07
N PRO A 76 17.42 -14.42 -5.06
CA PRO A 76 17.24 -14.80 -3.66
C PRO A 76 15.77 -15.12 -3.34
N ASP A 77 15.52 -15.92 -2.30
CA ASP A 77 14.17 -16.39 -1.92
C ASP A 77 13.17 -15.26 -1.61
N HIS A 78 13.67 -14.08 -1.22
CA HIS A 78 12.84 -12.91 -0.92
C HIS A 78 12.59 -12.00 -2.12
N ALA A 79 13.01 -12.40 -3.33
CA ALA A 79 12.83 -11.58 -4.51
C ALA A 79 11.34 -11.27 -4.76
N GLY A 80 11.04 -10.00 -5.01
CA GLY A 80 9.68 -9.48 -5.21
C GLY A 80 8.81 -9.35 -3.96
N CYS A 81 9.32 -9.66 -2.76
CA CYS A 81 8.50 -9.61 -1.54
C CYS A 81 7.99 -8.21 -1.16
N LEU A 82 8.59 -7.14 -1.68
CA LEU A 82 8.23 -5.74 -1.40
C LEU A 82 7.50 -5.04 -2.56
N VAL A 83 7.20 -5.74 -3.66
CA VAL A 83 6.48 -5.18 -4.82
C VAL A 83 5.14 -4.56 -4.45
N PHE A 84 4.47 -5.10 -3.42
CA PHE A 84 3.21 -4.59 -2.90
C PHE A 84 3.33 -3.90 -1.54
N ALA A 85 4.53 -3.45 -1.14
CA ALA A 85 4.75 -2.78 0.15
C ALA A 85 3.82 -1.59 0.35
N HIS A 86 3.57 -0.80 -0.71
CA HIS A 86 2.62 0.33 -0.67
C HIS A 86 1.19 -0.12 -0.27
N ARG A 87 0.75 -1.32 -0.69
CA ARG A 87 -0.54 -1.90 -0.26
C ARG A 87 -0.55 -2.24 1.22
N GLY A 88 0.56 -2.78 1.72
CA GLY A 88 0.75 -3.05 3.14
C GLY A 88 0.64 -1.76 3.95
N ILE A 89 1.34 -0.71 3.54
CA ILE A 89 1.35 0.59 4.20
C ILE A 89 -0.05 1.22 4.21
N ARG A 90 -0.71 1.34 3.06
CA ARG A 90 -2.04 1.99 2.99
C ARG A 90 -3.11 1.29 3.83
N ASN A 91 -3.01 -0.03 3.99
CA ASN A 91 -3.93 -0.80 4.82
C ASN A 91 -3.53 -0.73 6.30
N PHE A 92 -2.24 -0.85 6.61
CA PHE A 92 -1.75 -0.85 7.98
C PHE A 92 -1.90 0.50 8.66
N TYR A 93 -1.86 1.62 7.93
CA TYR A 93 -2.05 2.97 8.51
C TYR A 93 -3.45 3.54 8.27
N GLY A 94 -4.40 2.70 7.88
CA GLY A 94 -5.79 3.11 7.69
C GLY A 94 -5.96 4.24 6.67
N LEU A 95 -5.20 4.25 5.58
CA LEU A 95 -5.26 5.33 4.57
C LEU A 95 -6.53 5.30 3.72
N TRP A 96 -7.27 4.19 3.71
CA TRP A 96 -8.56 4.09 3.03
C TRP A 96 -9.74 4.52 3.91
N HIS A 97 -9.49 4.89 5.16
CA HIS A 97 -10.56 5.25 6.09
C HIS A 97 -11.12 6.62 5.76
N ALA A 98 -12.45 6.72 5.73
CA ALA A 98 -13.15 7.95 5.33
C ALA A 98 -12.91 9.13 6.29
N ASP A 99 -12.45 8.85 7.50
CA ASP A 99 -12.10 9.81 8.55
C ASP A 99 -10.59 10.08 8.65
N ASN A 100 -9.76 9.45 7.80
CA ASN A 100 -8.34 9.76 7.74
C ASN A 100 -8.14 11.18 7.15
N PRO A 101 -7.61 12.15 7.92
CA PRO A 101 -7.55 13.55 7.49
C PRO A 101 -6.47 13.82 6.43
N HIS A 102 -5.60 12.84 6.15
CA HIS A 102 -4.44 13.01 5.26
C HIS A 102 -4.66 12.46 3.85
N THR A 103 -5.77 11.75 3.62
CA THR A 103 -6.02 11.02 2.38
C THR A 103 -7.45 11.20 1.88
N GLU A 104 -7.64 11.09 0.57
CA GLU A 104 -8.93 11.24 -0.12
C GLU A 104 -9.04 10.18 -1.21
N ALA A 105 -10.15 9.45 -1.27
CA ALA A 105 -10.33 8.30 -2.17
C ALA A 105 -11.39 8.52 -3.24
N GLN A 106 -12.29 9.48 -3.06
CA GLN A 106 -13.46 9.68 -3.91
C GLN A 106 -13.37 10.98 -4.71
N ASP A 107 -12.95 12.07 -4.06
CA ASP A 107 -12.82 13.39 -4.70
C ASP A 107 -11.36 13.68 -5.04
N VAL A 108 -10.87 12.97 -6.05
CA VAL A 108 -9.45 12.97 -6.44
C VAL A 108 -9.23 13.55 -7.82
N GLU A 109 -8.10 14.23 -7.98
CA GLU A 109 -7.58 14.66 -9.27
C GLU A 109 -7.24 13.46 -10.16
N VAL A 110 -7.73 13.50 -11.41
CA VAL A 110 -7.52 12.49 -12.45
C VAL A 110 -7.06 13.17 -13.73
N GLU A 111 -5.91 12.76 -14.24
CA GLU A 111 -5.33 13.23 -15.51
C GLU A 111 -5.15 12.04 -16.46
N ASP A 112 -5.65 12.13 -17.69
CA ASP A 112 -5.56 11.07 -18.70
C ASP A 112 -6.03 9.67 -18.23
N GLY A 113 -7.04 9.64 -17.34
CA GLY A 113 -7.56 8.41 -16.75
C GLY A 113 -6.70 7.82 -15.62
N ILE A 114 -5.69 8.55 -15.16
CA ILE A 114 -4.80 8.18 -14.06
C ILE A 114 -5.08 9.08 -12.86
N ILE A 115 -5.26 8.50 -11.68
CA ILE A 115 -5.41 9.27 -10.44
C ILE A 115 -4.04 9.88 -10.07
N THR A 116 -3.91 11.20 -10.21
CA THR A 116 -2.67 11.94 -9.93
C THR A 116 -2.66 12.58 -8.55
N ASP A 117 -3.82 12.66 -7.88
CA ASP A 117 -3.95 13.31 -6.58
C ASP A 117 -2.98 12.71 -5.54
N PRO A 118 -2.12 13.53 -4.91
CA PRO A 118 -1.20 13.04 -3.89
C PRO A 118 -1.91 12.51 -2.64
N ARG A 119 -3.14 12.90 -2.37
CA ARG A 119 -3.95 12.44 -1.25
C ARG A 119 -4.58 11.08 -1.50
N HIS A 120 -4.60 10.60 -2.75
CA HIS A 120 -5.09 9.26 -3.03
C HIS A 120 -4.26 8.22 -2.25
N PRO A 121 -4.88 7.26 -1.53
CA PRO A 121 -4.15 6.34 -0.64
C PRO A 121 -3.03 5.56 -1.33
N ASP A 122 -3.17 5.28 -2.62
CA ASP A 122 -2.14 4.60 -3.41
C ASP A 122 -0.94 5.51 -3.69
N ASN A 123 -1.19 6.78 -3.99
CA ASN A 123 -0.15 7.76 -4.27
C ASN A 123 0.54 8.18 -2.97
N PHE A 124 -0.23 8.37 -1.88
CA PHE A 124 0.30 8.66 -0.55
C PHE A 124 1.21 7.55 -0.04
N SER A 125 0.76 6.29 -0.10
CA SER A 125 1.58 5.14 0.31
C SER A 125 2.78 4.89 -0.61
N GLY A 126 2.64 5.15 -1.91
CA GLY A 126 3.77 5.13 -2.86
C GLY A 126 4.85 6.14 -2.48
N ARG A 127 4.48 7.39 -2.14
CA ARG A 127 5.43 8.39 -1.66
C ARG A 127 6.12 7.97 -0.36
N ILE A 128 5.37 7.40 0.59
CA ILE A 128 5.97 6.86 1.82
C ILE A 128 7.06 5.84 1.48
N VAL A 129 6.78 4.87 0.60
CA VAL A 129 7.78 3.87 0.19
C VAL A 129 9.04 4.53 -0.35
N GLU A 130 8.91 5.49 -1.27
CA GLU A 130 10.07 6.18 -1.85
C GLU A 130 10.83 7.00 -0.80
N ARG A 131 10.13 7.67 0.12
CA ARG A 131 10.77 8.40 1.23
C ARG A 131 11.51 7.46 2.17
N VAL A 132 10.91 6.33 2.55
CA VAL A 132 11.57 5.32 3.40
C VAL A 132 12.82 4.75 2.70
N LYS A 133 12.74 4.43 1.40
CA LYS A 133 13.91 3.99 0.62
C LYS A 133 15.02 5.05 0.63
N ALA A 134 14.68 6.32 0.42
CA ALA A 134 15.64 7.42 0.43
C ALA A 134 16.30 7.60 1.81
N GLU A 135 15.54 7.53 2.90
CA GLU A 135 16.08 7.62 4.26
C GLU A 135 16.97 6.42 4.61
N LEU A 136 16.57 5.20 4.26
CA LEU A 136 17.40 4.01 4.46
C LEU A 136 18.70 4.10 3.66
N ALA A 137 18.68 4.63 2.44
CA ALA A 137 19.89 4.84 1.65
C ALA A 137 20.87 5.83 2.31
N LYS A 138 20.38 6.86 3.02
CA LYS A 138 21.22 7.78 3.80
C LYS A 138 21.86 7.08 5.00
N LEU A 139 21.10 6.23 5.68
CA LEU A 139 21.56 5.50 6.87
C LEU A 139 22.52 4.35 6.52
N TYR A 140 22.34 3.73 5.36
CA TYR A 140 23.09 2.55 4.91
C TYR A 140 23.67 2.75 3.49
N PRO A 141 24.53 3.77 3.27
CA PRO A 141 24.99 4.14 1.92
C PRO A 141 25.77 3.03 1.22
N GLN A 142 26.47 2.18 1.98
CA GLN A 142 27.27 1.08 1.45
C GLN A 142 26.41 -0.07 0.90
N ALA A 143 25.16 -0.20 1.37
CA ALA A 143 24.26 -1.30 0.98
C ALA A 143 23.56 -1.04 -0.35
N VAL A 144 23.47 0.22 -0.78
CA VAL A 144 22.75 0.65 -1.99
C VAL A 144 23.70 0.81 -3.20
N ALA A 145 25.01 0.91 -2.95
CA ALA A 145 26.04 1.08 -3.99
C ALA A 145 26.60 -0.25 -4.55
N ALA A 146 26.20 -1.38 -3.97
CA ALA A 146 26.60 -2.74 -4.37
C ALA A 146 25.57 -3.38 -5.30
#